data_AF-A0A839QY21-F1
#
_entry.id   AF-A0A839QY21-F1
#
_cell.length_a   1.000
_cell.length_b   1.000
_cell.length_c   1.000
_cell.angle_alpha   90.00
_cell.angle_beta   90.00
_cell.angle_gamma   90.00
#
_symmetry.space_group_name_H-M   'P 1'
#
loop_
_entity.id
_entity.type
_entity.pdbx_description
1 polymer ?
#
loop_
_entity_poly.entity_id
_entity_poly.type
_entity_poly.pdbx_seq_one_letter_code
_entity_poly.pdbx_strand_id
1 'polypeptide(L)'
;MDERMRAFLNDFTVLSRLAHESLEPADGELTVPVLTAHLGVAPATLPVVTESIAQHRLADAGQLLDHLMAADRGARLLGLAGQERHHMEFSDLLGGTGMPAGRIGEPDYETVSIGPDEETRVVSCGL
;
A
#
# COMPACT_ATOMS: atom_id res chain seq x y z
N MET A 1 -22.43 30.74 -1.48
CA MET A 1 -21.34 30.68 -0.48
C MET A 1 -20.71 32.05 -0.43
N ASP A 2 -20.66 32.69 0.74
CA ASP A 2 -20.10 34.04 0.88
C ASP A 2 -18.55 34.03 0.84
N GLU A 3 -17.95 35.20 0.62
CA GLU A 3 -16.50 35.36 0.50
C GLU A 3 -15.74 35.01 1.79
N ARG A 4 -16.37 35.30 2.93
CA ARG A 4 -15.76 35.09 4.25
C ARG A 4 -15.63 33.60 4.56
N MET A 5 -16.62 32.81 4.18
CA MET A 5 -16.60 31.36 4.28
C MET A 5 -15.56 30.75 3.35
N ARG A 6 -15.40 31.26 2.12
CA ARG A 6 -14.37 30.77 1.20
C ARG A 6 -12.96 31.06 1.71
N ALA A 7 -12.73 32.27 2.22
CA ALA A 7 -11.47 32.65 2.84
C ALA A 7 -11.15 31.75 4.04
N PHE A 8 -12.13 31.56 4.94
CA PHE A 8 -11.96 30.66 6.08
C PHE A 8 -11.62 29.23 5.68
N LEU A 9 -12.33 28.64 4.70
CA LEU A 9 -12.04 27.27 4.25
C LEU A 9 -10.64 27.14 3.65
N ASN A 10 -10.16 28.17 2.94
CA ASN A 10 -8.82 28.19 2.38
C ASN A 10 -7.77 28.28 3.51
N ASP A 11 -7.93 29.21 4.44
CA ASP A 11 -7.03 29.39 5.58
C ASP A 11 -7.01 28.13 6.46
N PHE A 12 -8.16 27.51 6.68
CA PHE A 12 -8.28 26.25 7.39
C PHE A 12 -7.57 25.11 6.65
N THR A 13 -7.74 24.99 5.33
CA THR A 13 -7.04 23.96 4.52
C THR A 13 -5.52 24.14 4.60
N VAL A 14 -5.04 25.37 4.50
CA VAL A 14 -3.62 25.71 4.62
C VAL A 14 -3.11 25.38 6.02
N LEU A 15 -3.83 25.78 7.07
CA LEU A 15 -3.48 25.49 8.46
C LEU A 15 -3.45 23.98 8.74
N SER A 16 -4.47 23.23 8.31
CA SER A 16 -4.54 21.77 8.49
C SER A 16 -3.38 21.07 7.77
N ARG A 17 -3.03 21.52 6.56
CA ARG A 17 -1.87 21.01 5.84
C ARG A 17 -0.57 21.26 6.61
N LEU A 18 -0.33 22.51 7.03
CA LEU A 18 0.86 22.89 7.79
C LEU A 18 0.96 22.14 9.13
N ALA A 19 -0.17 21.96 9.83
CA ALA A 19 -0.23 21.19 11.07
C ALA A 19 0.13 19.71 10.82
N HIS A 20 -0.37 19.12 9.74
CA HIS A 20 -0.03 17.75 9.35
C HIS A 20 1.44 17.58 8.96
N GLU A 21 2.01 18.58 8.27
CA GLU A 21 3.45 18.63 7.94
C GLU A 21 4.34 18.87 9.16
N SER A 22 3.80 19.49 10.23
CA SER A 22 4.52 19.74 11.48
C SER A 22 4.57 18.55 12.44
N LEU A 23 3.70 17.55 12.23
CA LEU A 23 3.86 16.25 12.87
C LEU A 23 5.12 15.61 12.27
N GLU A 24 6.02 15.10 13.13
CA GLU A 24 7.24 14.42 12.68
C GLU A 24 6.93 13.52 11.49
N PRO A 25 7.63 13.67 10.35
CA PRO A 25 7.34 12.87 9.18
C PRO A 25 7.42 11.41 9.60
N ALA A 26 6.30 10.70 9.49
CA ALA A 26 6.33 9.26 9.54
C ALA A 26 7.33 8.81 8.47
N ASP A 27 8.43 8.19 8.88
CA ASP A 27 9.47 7.70 7.96
C ASP A 27 8.83 6.77 6.92
N GLY A 28 9.33 6.84 5.68
CA GLY A 28 8.92 5.95 4.58
C GLY A 28 8.44 6.67 3.32
N GLU A 29 8.76 6.10 2.16
CA GLU A 29 8.33 6.59 0.85
C GLU A 29 6.80 6.54 0.70
N LEU A 30 6.20 7.50 0.00
CA LEU A 30 4.77 7.45 -0.31
C LEU A 30 4.49 6.38 -1.37
N THR A 31 3.45 5.57 -1.17
CA THR A 31 3.09 4.47 -2.07
C THR A 31 2.79 4.96 -3.49
N VAL A 32 2.02 6.06 -3.64
CA VAL A 32 1.61 6.56 -4.96
C VAL A 32 2.80 6.98 -5.84
N PRO A 33 3.75 7.81 -5.38
CA PRO A 33 4.97 8.12 -6.15
C PRO A 33 5.79 6.88 -6.53
N VAL A 34 5.97 5.92 -5.62
CA VAL A 34 6.74 4.69 -5.89
C VAL A 34 6.08 3.88 -7.00
N LEU A 35 4.76 3.66 -6.91
CA LEU A 35 4.01 2.95 -7.95
C LEU A 35 3.96 3.73 -9.26
N THR A 36 3.85 5.06 -9.22
CA THR A 36 3.89 5.89 -10.43
C THR A 36 5.22 5.75 -11.16
N ALA A 37 6.34 5.73 -10.42
CA ALA A 37 7.66 5.52 -10.99
C ALA A 37 7.81 4.13 -11.61
N HIS A 38 7.22 3.10 -11.00
CA HIS A 38 7.25 1.73 -11.51
C HIS A 38 6.34 1.51 -12.73
N LEU A 39 5.11 2.03 -12.69
CA LEU A 39 4.08 1.81 -13.71
C LEU A 39 4.17 2.81 -14.88
N GLY A 40 4.86 3.93 -14.71
CA GLY A 40 4.96 5.01 -15.72
C GLY A 40 3.69 5.83 -15.92
N VAL A 41 2.61 5.51 -15.19
CA VAL A 41 1.32 6.20 -15.20
C VAL A 41 0.78 6.33 -13.78
N ALA A 42 -0.19 7.23 -13.57
CA ALA A 42 -0.84 7.40 -12.28
C ALA A 42 -1.62 6.12 -11.91
N PRO A 43 -1.34 5.46 -10.77
CA PRO A 43 -1.97 4.20 -10.37
C PRO A 43 -3.51 4.28 -10.32
N ALA A 44 -4.06 5.41 -9.89
CA ALA A 44 -5.51 5.66 -9.82
C ALA A 44 -6.23 5.64 -11.19
N THR A 45 -5.48 5.65 -12.30
CA THR A 45 -6.04 5.55 -13.66
C THR A 45 -6.14 4.11 -14.15
N LEU A 46 -5.58 3.16 -13.41
CA LEU A 46 -5.60 1.74 -13.74
C LEU A 46 -6.67 1.01 -12.92
N PRO A 47 -7.32 -0.01 -13.51
CA PRO A 47 -8.23 -0.87 -12.75
C PRO A 47 -7.45 -1.68 -11.72
N VAL A 48 -7.91 -1.66 -10.47
CA VAL A 48 -7.43 -2.57 -9.42
C VAL A 48 -8.30 -3.82 -9.44
N VAL A 49 -7.66 -4.99 -9.53
CA VAL A 49 -8.34 -6.29 -9.55
C VAL A 49 -7.89 -7.10 -8.36
N THR A 50 -8.85 -7.73 -7.68
CA THR A 50 -8.61 -8.58 -6.51
C THR A 50 -9.04 -10.01 -6.82
N GLU A 51 -8.16 -10.97 -6.58
CA GLU A 51 -8.44 -12.40 -6.65
C GLU A 51 -8.22 -13.02 -5.26
N SER A 52 -9.20 -13.79 -4.78
CA SER A 52 -9.07 -14.49 -3.51
C SER A 52 -8.41 -15.86 -3.71
N ILE A 53 -7.28 -16.08 -3.06
CA ILE A 53 -6.61 -17.37 -3.02
C ILE A 53 -7.11 -18.17 -1.81
N ALA A 54 -7.57 -19.40 -2.05
CA ALA A 54 -7.98 -20.28 -0.96
C ALA A 54 -6.80 -20.61 -0.05
N GLN A 55 -7.02 -20.65 1.27
CA GLN A 55 -5.96 -20.81 2.27
C GLN A 55 -5.07 -22.04 2.05
N HIS A 56 -5.64 -23.16 1.58
CA HIS A 56 -4.88 -24.38 1.28
C HIS A 56 -3.95 -24.27 0.05
N ARG A 57 -4.06 -23.20 -0.74
CA ARG A 57 -3.20 -22.90 -1.90
C ARG A 57 -2.18 -21.80 -1.62
N LEU A 58 -2.14 -21.29 -0.39
CA LEU A 58 -1.30 -20.13 -0.08
C LEU A 58 0.20 -20.46 -0.19
N ALA A 59 0.59 -21.68 0.17
CA ALA A 59 1.96 -22.17 -0.04
C ALA A 59 2.35 -22.15 -1.53
N ASP A 60 1.47 -22.63 -2.41
CA ASP A 60 1.70 -22.62 -3.87
C ASP A 60 1.84 -21.18 -4.39
N ALA A 61 0.98 -20.27 -3.92
CA ALA A 61 1.00 -18.87 -4.30
C ALA A 61 2.30 -18.18 -3.86
N GLY A 62 2.77 -18.45 -2.65
CA GLY A 62 4.06 -17.96 -2.14
C GLY A 62 5.23 -18.42 -3.00
N GLN A 63 5.28 -19.71 -3.33
CA GLN A 63 6.33 -20.25 -4.20
C GLN A 63 6.29 -19.64 -5.62
N LEU A 64 5.10 -19.44 -6.18
CA LEU A 64 4.94 -18.76 -7.47
C LEU A 64 5.44 -17.31 -7.44
N LEU A 65 5.13 -16.57 -6.36
CA LEU A 65 5.63 -15.21 -6.16
C LEU A 65 7.16 -15.19 -6.09
N ASP A 66 7.77 -16.10 -5.33
CA ASP A 66 9.23 -16.23 -5.24
C ASP A 66 9.86 -16.49 -6.61
N HIS A 67 9.24 -17.36 -7.43
CA HIS A 67 9.70 -17.62 -8.79
C HIS A 67 9.60 -16.38 -9.70
N LEU A 68 8.51 -15.61 -9.61
CA LEU A 68 8.35 -14.36 -10.36
C LEU A 68 9.39 -13.32 -9.95
N MET A 69 9.62 -13.16 -8.65
CA MET A 69 10.64 -12.25 -8.13
C MET A 69 12.06 -12.67 -8.55
N ALA A 70 12.36 -13.97 -8.54
CA ALA A 70 13.66 -14.47 -8.98
C ALA A 70 13.90 -14.29 -10.50
N ALA A 71 12.84 -14.23 -11.30
CA ALA A 71 12.93 -14.07 -12.75
C ALA A 71 13.26 -12.63 -13.18
N ASP A 72 12.90 -11.62 -12.38
CA ASP A 72 13.17 -10.21 -12.66
C ASP A 72 14.09 -9.60 -11.60
N ARG A 73 15.30 -9.20 -12.00
CA ARG A 73 16.26 -8.54 -11.11
C ARG A 73 15.81 -7.17 -10.59
N GLY A 74 14.82 -6.55 -11.26
CA GLY A 74 14.20 -5.30 -10.85
C GLY A 74 13.01 -5.48 -9.90
N ALA A 75 12.56 -6.72 -9.66
CA ALA A 75 11.43 -6.99 -8.79
C ALA A 75 11.73 -6.54 -7.36
N ARG A 76 10.75 -5.90 -6.73
CA ARG A 76 10.80 -5.44 -5.35
C ARG A 76 9.50 -5.85 -4.67
N LEU A 77 9.61 -6.44 -3.50
CA LEU A 77 8.49 -6.67 -2.61
C LEU A 77 8.45 -5.55 -1.58
N LEU A 78 7.32 -4.85 -1.50
CA LEU A 78 7.11 -3.70 -0.64
C LEU A 78 5.96 -3.95 0.32
N GLY A 79 6.07 -3.51 1.57
CA GLY A 79 4.95 -3.51 2.49
C GLY A 79 4.14 -2.23 2.43
N LEU A 80 3.01 -2.23 3.12
CA LEU A 80 2.23 -1.04 3.42
C LEU A 80 2.33 -0.72 4.91
N ALA A 81 2.71 0.49 5.25
CA ALA A 81 2.75 0.97 6.62
C ALA A 81 1.38 1.50 7.08
N GLY A 82 1.15 1.50 8.39
CA GLY A 82 -0.06 2.05 9.01
C GLY A 82 -1.21 1.04 9.15
N GLN A 83 -2.15 1.35 10.05
CA GLN A 83 -3.29 0.47 10.37
C GLN A 83 -4.36 0.44 9.29
N GLU A 84 -4.43 1.50 8.50
CA GLU A 84 -5.42 1.66 7.44
C GLU A 84 -5.35 0.55 6.38
N ARG A 85 -4.22 -0.15 6.24
CA ARG A 85 -4.07 -1.32 5.35
C ARG A 85 -5.01 -2.48 5.70
N HIS A 86 -5.50 -2.55 6.93
CA HIS A 86 -6.44 -3.58 7.40
C HIS A 86 -7.90 -3.18 7.26
N HIS A 87 -8.18 -1.94 6.86
CA HIS A 87 -9.52 -1.35 6.86
C HIS A 87 -9.92 -0.72 5.53
N MET A 88 -8.97 -0.52 4.61
CA MET A 88 -9.19 0.03 3.28
C MET A 88 -8.81 -0.97 2.20
N GLU A 89 -9.59 -0.98 1.12
CA GLU A 89 -9.21 -1.70 -0.09
C GLU A 89 -7.99 -1.02 -0.73
N PHE A 90 -7.21 -1.77 -1.51
CA PHE A 90 -6.03 -1.21 -2.16
C PHE A 90 -6.39 -0.06 -3.12
N SER A 91 -7.55 -0.11 -3.78
CA SER A 91 -8.05 0.99 -4.61
C SER A 91 -8.28 2.29 -3.83
N ASP A 92 -8.71 2.19 -2.57
CA ASP A 92 -8.97 3.35 -1.72
C ASP A 92 -7.65 4.04 -1.34
N LEU A 93 -6.59 3.25 -1.13
CA LEU A 93 -5.23 3.74 -0.88
C LEU A 93 -4.64 4.50 -2.07
N LEU A 94 -5.05 4.16 -3.30
CA LEU A 94 -4.63 4.85 -4.52
C LEU A 94 -5.50 6.08 -4.84
N GLY A 95 -6.76 6.08 -4.39
CA GLY A 95 -7.81 7.02 -4.79
C GLY A 95 -7.70 8.45 -4.24
N GLY A 96 -6.75 8.73 -3.34
CA GLY A 96 -6.39 10.09 -2.94
C GLY A 96 -7.57 10.94 -2.46
N THR A 97 -8.38 10.45 -1.53
CA THR A 97 -9.59 11.13 -1.01
C THR A 97 -9.30 12.27 -0.01
N GLY A 98 -8.14 12.93 -0.12
CA GLY A 98 -7.71 14.01 0.78
C GLY A 98 -7.06 13.53 2.08
N MET A 99 -6.96 12.22 2.30
CA MET A 99 -6.15 11.60 3.35
C MET A 99 -4.74 11.29 2.82
N PRO A 100 -3.70 11.30 3.69
CA PRO A 100 -2.34 11.00 3.26
C PRO A 100 -2.30 9.63 2.59
N ALA A 101 -1.70 9.58 1.40
CA ALA A 101 -1.46 8.33 0.68
C ALA A 101 -0.75 7.33 1.60
N GLY A 102 -1.03 6.03 1.41
CA GLY A 102 -0.30 4.97 2.09
C GLY A 102 1.21 5.18 1.98
N ARG A 103 1.94 4.70 2.98
CA ARG A 103 3.41 4.72 2.99
C ARG A 103 3.94 3.31 2.77
N ILE A 104 5.09 3.22 2.13
CA ILE A 104 5.85 1.98 2.02
C ILE A 104 6.38 1.59 3.40
N GLY A 105 6.22 0.31 3.73
CA GLY A 105 6.74 -0.31 4.95
C GLY A 105 7.38 -1.66 4.66
N GLU A 106 7.64 -2.44 5.71
CA GLU A 106 8.04 -3.84 5.57
C GLU A 106 6.83 -4.72 5.21
N PRO A 107 7.00 -5.71 4.30
CA PRO A 107 5.97 -6.71 4.03
C PRO A 107 5.66 -7.53 5.29
N ASP A 108 4.39 -7.85 5.48
CA ASP A 108 3.97 -8.80 6.50
C ASP A 108 4.10 -10.23 5.94
N TYR A 109 4.48 -11.16 6.81
CA TYR A 109 4.62 -12.57 6.47
C TYR A 109 3.82 -13.44 7.43
N GLU A 110 3.41 -14.61 6.95
CA GLU A 110 2.87 -15.68 7.78
C GLU A 110 3.55 -17.01 7.49
N THR A 111 3.53 -17.89 8.49
CA THR A 111 4.05 -19.25 8.37
C THR A 111 2.91 -20.20 8.07
N VAL A 112 3.08 -21.03 7.04
CA VAL A 112 2.09 -22.02 6.60
C VAL A 112 2.70 -23.42 6.56
N SER A 113 1.94 -24.42 7.00
CA SER A 113 2.38 -25.81 6.95
C SER A 113 2.30 -26.34 5.51
N ILE A 114 3.38 -26.98 5.05
CA ILE A 114 3.48 -27.66 3.74
C ILE A 114 3.66 -29.17 3.88
N GLY A 115 3.73 -29.66 5.12
CA GLY A 115 3.80 -31.07 5.47
C GLY A 115 3.54 -31.27 6.97
N PRO A 116 3.62 -32.51 7.46
CA PRO A 116 3.41 -32.82 8.88
C PRO A 116 4.46 -32.18 9.80
N ASP A 117 5.69 -32.01 9.31
CA ASP A 117 6.83 -31.46 10.06
C ASP A 117 7.56 -30.35 9.27
N GLU A 118 6.89 -29.78 8.27
CA GLU A 118 7.49 -28.80 7.35
C GLU A 118 6.59 -27.57 7.18
N GLU A 119 7.21 -26.40 7.24
CA GLU A 119 6.55 -25.10 7.13
C GLU A 119 7.34 -24.20 6.19
N THR A 120 6.63 -23.27 5.56
CA THR A 120 7.24 -22.21 4.75
C THR A 120 6.67 -20.85 5.13
N ARG A 121 7.42 -19.80 4.82
CA ARG A 121 7.02 -18.41 5.06
C ARG A 121 6.51 -17.80 3.76
N VAL A 122 5.31 -17.24 3.80
CA VAL A 122 4.66 -16.59 2.64
C VAL A 122 4.34 -15.14 2.98
N VAL A 123 4.26 -14.30 1.96
CA VAL A 123 3.82 -12.90 2.12
C VAL A 123 2.33 -12.90 2.45
N SER A 124 1.95 -12.28 3.57
CA SER A 124 0.54 -12.14 3.98
C SER A 124 -0.02 -10.76 3.63
N CYS A 125 0.83 -9.72 3.58
CA CYS A 125 0.46 -8.40 3.10
C CYS A 125 1.66 -7.67 2.48
N GLY A 126 1.51 -7.24 1.23
CA GLY A 126 2.56 -6.54 0.48
C GLY A 126 2.16 -6.28 -0.97
N LEU A 127 3.05 -5.61 -1.71
CA LEU A 127 2.95 -5.23 -3.12
C LEU A 127 4.20 -5.72 -3.87
#